data_AF-J5VQM5-F1
#
_entry.id   AF-J5VQM5-F1
#
_cell.length_a   1.000
_cell.length_b   1.000
_cell.length_c   1.000
_cell.angle_alpha   90.00
_cell.angle_beta   90.00
_cell.angle_gamma   90.00
#
_symmetry.space_group_name_H-M   'P 1'
#
loop_
_entity.id
_entity.type
_entity.pdbx_description
1 polymer ?
#
loop_
_entity_poly.entity_id
_entity_poly.type
_entity_poly.pdbx_seq_one_letter_code
_entity_poly.pdbx_strand_id
1 'polypeptide(L)'
;MNIETVNELIQSLESAGELSIKETKVMALARAYQQLAAENAYLLSGAARELNTSWMFHKTMLGAQAALACLSLGRESAARDWLEGTTDEAGADIPVDITVAGLQAWFDSQMVSNDGKSGFLTRKEAEEAIRKACPATDAFLAGIKADGVEEFVSNTVHKIFDESEAVSALAYLSLANSHVKQLREGADKC
;
A
#
# COMPACT_ATOMS: atom_id res chain seq x y z
N MET A 1 -8.01 16.80 -13.37
CA MET A 1 -9.13 16.92 -12.42
C MET A 1 -8.52 16.83 -11.03
N ASN A 2 -8.74 17.83 -10.16
CA ASN A 2 -8.24 17.80 -8.79
C ASN A 2 -9.32 17.25 -7.84
N ILE A 3 -8.97 16.94 -6.59
CA ILE A 3 -9.89 16.35 -5.61
C ILE A 3 -11.09 17.28 -5.34
N GLU A 4 -10.88 18.59 -5.34
CA GLU A 4 -11.94 19.59 -5.13
C GLU A 4 -13.01 19.52 -6.21
N THR A 5 -12.62 19.48 -7.49
CA THR A 5 -13.56 19.33 -8.61
C THR A 5 -14.37 18.03 -8.51
N VAL A 6 -13.75 16.95 -8.00
CA VAL A 6 -14.44 15.67 -7.81
C VAL A 6 -15.45 15.74 -6.67
N ASN A 7 -15.11 16.39 -5.57
CA ASN A 7 -16.01 16.58 -4.44
C ASN A 7 -17.23 17.43 -4.83
N GLU A 8 -17.03 18.51 -5.58
CA GLU A 8 -18.10 19.35 -6.11
C GLU A 8 -19.03 18.57 -7.04
N LEU A 9 -18.47 17.70 -7.90
CA LEU A 9 -19.24 16.82 -8.77
C LEU A 9 -20.09 15.82 -7.97
N ILE A 10 -19.51 15.16 -6.96
CA ILE A 10 -20.23 14.24 -6.09
C ILE A 10 -21.39 14.96 -5.40
N GLN A 11 -21.12 16.14 -4.80
CA GLN A 11 -22.14 16.92 -4.11
C GLN A 11 -23.29 17.35 -5.04
N SER A 12 -22.95 17.77 -6.27
CA SER A 12 -23.95 18.11 -7.29
C SER A 12 -24.85 16.92 -7.62
N LEU A 13 -24.27 15.74 -7.85
CA LEU A 13 -25.01 14.52 -8.16
C LEU A 13 -25.86 14.04 -6.98
N GLU A 14 -25.36 14.14 -5.74
CA GLU A 14 -26.13 13.77 -4.54
C GLU A 14 -27.36 14.67 -4.34
N SER A 15 -27.30 15.92 -4.79
CA SER A 15 -28.42 16.87 -4.71
C SER A 15 -29.48 16.70 -5.82
N ALA A 16 -29.18 15.92 -6.87
CA ALA A 16 -30.00 15.83 -8.07
C ALA A 16 -31.24 14.91 -7.94
N GLY A 17 -31.37 14.16 -6.83
CA GLY A 17 -32.50 13.25 -6.61
C GLY A 17 -32.35 11.93 -7.38
N GLU A 18 -33.17 11.71 -8.41
CA GLU A 18 -33.04 10.51 -9.28
C GLU A 18 -31.97 10.71 -10.34
N LEU A 19 -30.87 9.96 -10.20
CA LEU A 19 -29.78 9.97 -11.17
C LEU A 19 -30.11 9.12 -12.39
N SER A 20 -29.75 9.62 -13.57
CA SER A 20 -29.71 8.78 -14.77
C SER A 20 -28.66 7.66 -14.61
N ILE A 21 -28.74 6.64 -15.48
CA ILE A 21 -27.75 5.56 -15.53
C ILE A 21 -26.33 6.11 -15.73
N LYS A 22 -26.18 7.14 -16.58
CA LYS A 22 -24.90 7.78 -16.85
C LYS A 22 -24.37 8.51 -15.61
N GLU A 23 -25.22 9.26 -14.94
CA GLU A 23 -24.84 10.01 -13.74
C GLU A 23 -24.51 9.08 -12.56
N THR A 24 -25.23 7.97 -12.42
CA THR A 24 -24.91 6.92 -11.45
C THR A 24 -23.50 6.35 -11.69
N LYS A 25 -23.14 6.07 -12.95
CA LYS A 25 -21.79 5.61 -13.31
C LYS A 25 -20.72 6.67 -13.03
N VAL A 26 -21.00 7.94 -13.34
CA VAL A 26 -20.09 9.06 -13.06
C VAL A 26 -19.88 9.21 -11.55
N MET A 27 -20.94 9.11 -10.74
CA MET A 27 -20.85 9.19 -9.29
C MET A 27 -20.02 8.04 -8.70
N ALA A 28 -20.20 6.81 -9.20
CA ALA A 28 -19.39 5.67 -8.78
C ALA A 28 -17.89 5.87 -9.10
N LEU A 29 -17.58 6.35 -10.31
CA LEU A 29 -16.20 6.63 -10.71
C LEU A 29 -15.59 7.79 -9.90
N ALA A 30 -16.36 8.84 -9.62
CA ALA A 30 -15.93 9.96 -8.80
C ALA A 30 -15.58 9.52 -7.37
N ARG A 31 -16.40 8.66 -6.77
CA ARG A 31 -16.12 8.08 -5.44
C ARG A 31 -14.90 7.16 -5.45
N ALA A 32 -14.74 6.31 -6.45
CA ALA A 32 -13.56 5.46 -6.60
C ALA A 32 -12.28 6.30 -6.77
N TYR A 33 -12.34 7.40 -7.52
CA TYR A 33 -11.23 8.35 -7.64
C TYR A 33 -10.86 8.97 -6.29
N GLN A 34 -11.85 9.40 -5.49
CA GLN A 34 -11.61 9.99 -4.18
C GLN A 34 -10.94 8.99 -3.22
N GLN A 35 -11.40 7.74 -3.22
CA GLN A 35 -10.80 6.66 -2.43
C GLN A 35 -9.35 6.37 -2.86
N LEU A 36 -9.10 6.27 -4.17
CA LEU A 36 -7.76 6.04 -4.70
C LEU A 36 -6.81 7.20 -4.40
N ALA A 37 -7.30 8.44 -4.46
CA ALA A 37 -6.52 9.62 -4.11
C ALA A 37 -6.13 9.64 -2.62
N ALA A 38 -7.06 9.26 -1.73
CA ALA A 38 -6.79 9.15 -0.30
C ALA A 38 -5.75 8.05 0.01
N GLU A 39 -5.89 6.88 -0.61
CA GLU A 39 -4.93 5.78 -0.48
C GLU A 39 -3.54 6.18 -1.01
N ASN A 40 -3.48 6.86 -2.16
CA ASN A 40 -2.22 7.36 -2.72
C ASN A 40 -1.51 8.34 -1.77
N ALA A 41 -2.25 9.28 -1.17
CA ALA A 41 -1.68 10.22 -0.21
C ALA A 41 -1.11 9.52 1.04
N TYR A 42 -1.80 8.48 1.53
CA TYR A 42 -1.32 7.63 2.61
C TYR A 42 -0.03 6.90 2.21
N LEU A 43 0.00 6.27 1.02
CA LEU A 43 1.16 5.54 0.52
C LEU A 43 2.38 6.43 0.28
N LEU A 44 2.18 7.63 -0.27
CA LEU A 44 3.26 8.58 -0.49
C LEU A 44 3.90 8.99 0.85
N SER A 45 3.07 9.26 1.86
CA SER A 45 3.53 9.59 3.21
C SER A 45 4.29 8.40 3.83
N GLY A 46 3.77 7.18 3.66
CA GLY A 46 4.44 5.95 4.10
C GLY A 46 5.79 5.76 3.42
N ALA A 47 5.85 5.88 2.09
CA ALA A 47 7.07 5.75 1.31
C ALA A 47 8.12 6.80 1.71
N ALA A 48 7.71 8.05 1.97
CA ALA A 48 8.61 9.09 2.46
C ALA A 48 9.20 8.73 3.83
N ARG A 49 8.39 8.18 4.75
CA ARG A 49 8.84 7.71 6.07
C ARG A 49 9.84 6.56 5.95
N GLU A 50 9.57 5.57 5.09
CA GLU A 50 10.49 4.44 4.85
C GLU A 50 11.80 4.90 4.20
N LEU A 51 11.77 5.85 3.26
CA LEU A 51 12.96 6.44 2.66
C LEU A 51 13.80 7.20 3.69
N ASN A 52 13.16 7.98 4.55
CA ASN A 52 13.85 8.68 5.64
C ASN A 52 14.52 7.69 6.59
N THR A 53 13.80 6.62 6.97
CA THR A 53 14.33 5.55 7.82
C THR A 53 15.53 4.85 7.16
N SER A 54 15.42 4.51 5.87
CA SER A 54 16.51 3.92 5.10
C SER A 54 17.73 4.83 5.01
N TRP A 55 17.53 6.14 4.85
CA TRP A 55 18.61 7.12 4.86
C TRP A 55 19.32 7.15 6.22
N MET A 56 18.56 7.17 7.32
CA MET A 56 19.12 7.12 8.68
C MET A 56 19.94 5.86 8.93
N PHE A 57 19.46 4.69 8.47
CA PHE A 57 20.24 3.45 8.54
C PHE A 57 21.55 3.54 7.74
N HIS A 58 21.49 4.08 6.51
CA HIS A 58 22.69 4.24 5.68
C HIS A 58 23.70 5.20 6.34
N LYS A 59 23.24 6.33 6.88
CA LYS A 59 24.06 7.30 7.62
C LYS A 59 24.74 6.64 8.83
N THR A 60 24.00 5.88 9.62
CA THR A 60 24.51 5.17 10.81
C THR A 60 25.55 4.12 10.42
N MET A 61 25.28 3.33 9.37
CA MET A 61 26.22 2.32 8.86
C MET A 61 27.53 2.96 8.39
N LEU A 62 27.48 4.05 7.63
CA LEU A 62 28.67 4.78 7.17
C LEU A 62 29.44 5.41 8.34
N GLY A 63 28.74 5.98 9.33
CA GLY A 63 29.35 6.50 10.55
C GLY A 63 30.13 5.43 11.32
N ALA A 64 29.52 4.26 11.51
CA ALA A 64 30.18 3.12 12.15
C ALA A 64 31.42 2.65 11.36
N GLN A 65 31.34 2.58 10.03
CA GLN A 65 32.49 2.24 9.18
C GLN A 65 33.62 3.27 9.28
N ALA A 66 33.29 4.56 9.31
CA ALA A 66 34.27 5.64 9.52
C ALA A 66 34.93 5.56 10.91
N ALA A 67 34.15 5.24 11.95
CA ALA A 67 34.67 5.03 13.29
C ALA A 67 35.63 3.82 13.35
N LEU A 68 35.29 2.70 12.72
CA LEU A 68 36.17 1.53 12.62
C LEU A 68 37.50 1.87 11.91
N ALA A 69 37.45 2.68 10.85
CA ALA A 69 38.65 3.18 10.18
C ALA A 69 39.49 4.11 11.07
N CYS A 70 38.86 4.93 11.92
CA CYS A 70 39.59 5.75 12.89
C CYS A 70 40.29 4.89 13.95
N LEU A 71 39.61 3.84 14.44
CA LEU A 71 40.16 2.91 15.42
C LEU A 71 41.39 2.15 14.88
N SER A 72 41.37 1.71 13.62
CA SER A 72 42.52 1.04 13.01
C SER A 72 43.77 1.94 12.89
N LEU A 73 43.57 3.25 12.93
CA LEU A 73 44.62 4.28 12.92
C LEU A 73 44.98 4.78 14.34
N GLY A 74 44.40 4.20 15.40
CA GLY A 74 44.61 4.63 16.79
C GLY A 74 43.97 5.98 17.14
N ARG A 75 43.00 6.46 16.34
CA ARG A 75 42.33 7.76 16.54
C ARG A 75 41.01 7.59 17.29
N GLU A 76 41.09 7.22 18.57
CA GLU A 76 39.92 6.90 19.39
C GLU A 76 38.94 8.08 19.58
N SER A 77 39.45 9.30 19.75
CA SER A 77 38.59 10.49 19.87
C SER A 77 37.76 10.69 18.60
N ALA A 78 38.38 10.62 17.43
CA ALA A 78 37.68 10.77 16.16
C ALA A 78 36.67 9.64 15.91
N ALA A 79 36.96 8.42 16.36
CA ALA A 79 36.00 7.32 16.27
C ALA A 79 34.75 7.59 17.12
N ARG A 80 34.94 8.13 18.34
CA ARG A 80 33.83 8.54 19.21
C ARG A 80 32.99 9.65 18.57
N ASP A 81 33.63 10.68 18.02
CA ASP A 81 32.93 11.79 17.35
C ASP A 81 32.04 11.29 16.19
N TRP A 82 32.52 10.31 15.41
CA TRP A 82 31.72 9.70 14.33
C TRP A 82 30.51 8.91 14.84
N LEU A 83 30.66 8.17 15.94
CA LEU A 83 29.59 7.38 16.53
C LEU A 83 28.53 8.26 17.20
N GLU A 84 28.95 9.27 17.96
CA GLU A 84 28.05 10.23 18.61
C GLU A 84 27.30 11.06 17.56
N GLY A 85 28.02 11.71 16.64
CA GLY A 85 27.41 12.58 15.61
C GLY A 85 26.49 11.89 14.60
N THR A 86 26.48 10.55 14.56
CA THR A 86 25.52 9.77 13.76
C THR A 86 24.31 9.28 14.55
N THR A 87 24.37 9.28 15.89
CA THR A 87 23.35 8.74 16.79
C THR A 87 22.58 9.81 17.59
N ASP A 88 22.94 11.10 17.47
CA ASP A 88 22.35 12.25 18.18
C ASP A 88 20.80 12.35 18.18
N GLU A 89 20.11 11.65 17.28
CA GLU A 89 18.63 11.66 17.16
C GLU A 89 17.96 10.38 17.67
N ALA A 90 18.71 9.36 18.10
CA ALA A 90 18.20 8.02 18.43
C ALA A 90 18.92 7.40 19.63
N GLY A 91 18.94 8.09 20.77
CA GLY A 91 19.53 7.57 22.01
C GLY A 91 18.79 6.33 22.52
N ALA A 92 19.53 5.26 22.79
CA ALA A 92 19.02 4.08 23.47
C ALA A 92 19.24 4.21 24.99
N ASP A 93 18.22 3.86 25.79
CA ASP A 93 18.34 3.80 27.24
C ASP A 93 19.15 2.58 27.66
N ILE A 94 20.48 2.74 27.69
CA ILE A 94 21.41 1.70 28.12
C ILE A 94 21.46 1.70 29.66
N PRO A 95 21.32 0.53 30.32
CA PRO A 95 21.46 0.42 31.77
C PRO A 95 22.82 0.94 32.27
N VAL A 96 22.80 1.72 33.35
CA VAL A 96 23.99 2.42 33.90
C VAL A 96 25.08 1.46 34.38
N ASP A 97 24.71 0.24 34.77
CA ASP A 97 25.59 -0.81 35.29
C ASP A 97 25.94 -1.89 34.25
N ILE A 98 25.66 -1.66 32.96
CA ILE A 98 25.92 -2.64 31.92
C ILE A 98 27.43 -2.95 31.80
N THR A 99 27.75 -4.24 31.74
CA THR A 99 29.12 -4.71 31.47
C THR A 99 29.29 -4.97 29.98
N VAL A 100 30.54 -4.99 29.50
CA VAL A 100 30.84 -5.37 28.10
C VAL A 100 30.25 -6.75 27.75
N ALA A 101 30.29 -7.70 28.68
CA ALA A 101 29.70 -9.02 28.49
C ALA A 101 28.15 -8.99 28.42
N GLY A 102 27.51 -8.02 29.07
CA GLY A 102 26.06 -7.84 29.08
C GLY A 102 25.49 -7.11 27.85
N LEU A 103 26.34 -6.39 27.10
CA LEU A 103 25.91 -5.59 25.94
C LEU A 103 25.20 -6.41 24.87
N GLN A 104 25.70 -7.61 24.55
CA GLN A 104 25.11 -8.45 23.50
C GLN A 104 23.70 -8.90 23.89
N ALA A 105 23.52 -9.37 25.13
CA ALA A 105 22.21 -9.82 25.61
C ALA A 105 21.20 -8.67 25.67
N TRP A 106 21.63 -7.48 26.10
CA TRP A 106 20.79 -6.28 26.05
C TRP A 106 20.41 -5.95 24.60
N PHE A 107 21.37 -5.91 23.67
CA PHE A 107 21.10 -5.65 22.26
C PHE A 107 20.08 -6.62 21.69
N ASP A 108 20.30 -7.93 21.88
CA ASP A 108 19.39 -8.97 21.39
C ASP A 108 17.98 -8.83 21.96
N SER A 109 17.85 -8.36 23.21
CA SER A 109 16.54 -8.10 23.83
C SER A 109 15.79 -6.91 23.22
N GLN A 110 16.48 -5.98 22.58
CA GLN A 110 15.87 -4.84 21.87
C GLN A 110 15.43 -5.22 20.44
N MET A 111 15.96 -6.32 19.89
CA MET A 111 15.73 -6.74 18.49
C MET A 111 14.50 -7.66 18.35
N VAL A 112 13.35 -7.22 18.89
CA VAL A 112 12.08 -7.97 18.84
C VAL A 112 11.09 -7.25 17.91
N SER A 113 10.41 -7.99 17.02
CA SER A 113 9.34 -7.42 16.20
C SER A 113 8.09 -7.10 17.04
N ASN A 114 7.20 -6.24 16.51
CA ASN A 114 5.93 -5.90 17.15
C ASN A 114 4.99 -7.10 17.40
N ASP A 115 5.22 -8.26 16.76
CA ASP A 115 4.45 -9.50 16.96
C ASP A 115 5.21 -10.57 17.78
N GLY A 116 6.37 -10.23 18.36
CA GLY A 116 7.12 -11.11 19.25
C GLY A 116 7.86 -12.26 18.55
N LYS A 117 7.99 -12.22 17.22
CA LYS A 117 8.77 -13.18 16.43
C LYS A 117 10.12 -12.59 16.03
N SER A 118 11.12 -13.44 15.80
CA SER A 118 12.43 -12.97 15.38
C SER A 118 12.38 -12.41 13.96
N GLY A 119 12.56 -11.09 13.84
CA GLY A 119 13.30 -10.41 12.77
C GLY A 119 12.72 -10.43 11.36
N PHE A 120 12.22 -9.27 10.93
CA PHE A 120 11.91 -8.88 9.55
C PHE A 120 10.80 -9.68 8.84
N LEU A 121 9.88 -8.96 8.20
CA LEU A 121 8.94 -9.57 7.27
C LEU A 121 9.71 -10.17 6.10
N THR A 122 9.38 -11.40 5.70
CA THR A 122 9.79 -11.90 4.39
C THR A 122 9.21 -10.99 3.30
N ARG A 123 9.82 -10.99 2.10
CA ARG A 123 9.29 -10.24 0.95
C ARG A 123 7.80 -10.49 0.73
N LYS A 124 7.37 -11.75 0.83
CA LYS A 124 5.97 -12.14 0.66
C LYS A 124 5.07 -11.54 1.74
N GLU A 125 5.48 -11.61 3.00
CA GLU A 125 4.70 -11.04 4.11
C GLU A 125 4.61 -9.50 4.01
N ALA A 126 5.69 -8.84 3.58
CA ALA A 126 5.67 -7.41 3.30
C ALA A 126 4.73 -7.06 2.14
N GLU A 127 4.78 -7.82 1.03
CA GLU A 127 3.85 -7.64 -0.11
C GLU A 127 2.39 -7.87 0.31
N GLU A 128 2.11 -8.88 1.13
CA GLU A 128 0.77 -9.14 1.65
C GLU A 128 0.29 -8.04 2.63
N ALA A 129 1.17 -7.53 3.49
CA ALA A 129 0.85 -6.43 4.39
C ALA A 129 0.56 -5.13 3.64
N ILE A 130 1.35 -4.81 2.61
CA ILE A 130 1.13 -3.65 1.75
C ILE A 130 -0.18 -3.79 0.99
N ARG A 131 -0.47 -4.96 0.41
CA ARG A 131 -1.73 -5.21 -0.29
C ARG A 131 -2.94 -4.97 0.61
N LYS A 132 -2.90 -5.45 1.86
CA LYS A 132 -3.96 -5.20 2.84
C LYS A 132 -4.13 -3.73 3.20
N ALA A 133 -3.07 -2.93 3.09
CA ALA A 133 -3.10 -1.49 3.30
C ALA A 133 -3.58 -0.70 2.06
N CYS A 134 -3.81 -1.37 0.93
CA CYS A 134 -4.23 -0.76 -0.34
C CYS A 134 -5.55 -1.32 -0.91
N PRO A 135 -6.65 -1.40 -0.12
CA PRO A 135 -7.90 -2.02 -0.58
C PRO A 135 -8.58 -1.24 -1.72
N ALA A 136 -8.43 0.08 -1.80
CA ALA A 136 -9.06 0.91 -2.83
C ALA A 136 -8.45 0.64 -4.22
N THR A 137 -7.14 0.39 -4.30
CA THR A 137 -6.50 -0.03 -5.56
C THR A 137 -7.04 -1.38 -6.04
N ASP A 138 -7.16 -2.37 -5.15
CA ASP A 138 -7.68 -3.70 -5.49
C ASP A 138 -9.16 -3.62 -5.90
N ALA A 139 -9.98 -2.82 -5.20
CA ALA A 139 -11.37 -2.56 -5.53
C ALA A 139 -11.53 -1.87 -6.91
N PHE A 140 -10.70 -0.87 -7.19
CA PHE A 140 -10.70 -0.17 -8.48
C PHE A 140 -10.34 -1.11 -9.64
N LEU A 141 -9.31 -1.95 -9.48
CA LEU A 141 -8.92 -2.95 -10.48
C LEU A 141 -10.02 -3.99 -10.71
N ALA A 142 -10.71 -4.43 -9.65
CA ALA A 142 -11.86 -5.32 -9.77
C ALA A 142 -13.02 -4.65 -10.52
N GLY A 143 -13.26 -3.36 -10.28
CA GLY A 143 -14.23 -2.54 -11.01
C GLY A 143 -13.94 -2.47 -12.51
N ILE A 144 -12.69 -2.16 -12.90
CA ILE A 144 -12.29 -2.13 -14.32
C ILE A 144 -12.48 -3.50 -14.99
N LYS A 145 -12.09 -4.58 -14.29
CA LYS A 145 -12.28 -5.95 -14.80
C LYS A 145 -13.76 -6.25 -15.01
N ALA A 146 -14.61 -5.85 -14.06
CA ALA A 146 -16.05 -6.02 -14.17
C ALA A 146 -16.63 -5.22 -15.35
N ASP A 147 -16.24 -3.94 -15.50
CA ASP A 147 -16.66 -3.09 -16.63
C ASP A 147 -16.31 -3.72 -17.99
N GLY A 148 -15.10 -4.25 -18.13
CA GLY A 148 -14.67 -4.91 -19.37
C GLY A 148 -15.45 -6.19 -19.69
N VAL A 149 -15.80 -6.97 -18.67
CA VAL A 149 -16.64 -8.17 -18.86
C VAL A 149 -18.08 -7.77 -19.18
N GLU A 150 -18.64 -6.75 -18.54
CA GLU A 150 -19.96 -6.21 -18.85
C GLU A 150 -20.05 -5.72 -20.30
N GLU A 151 -19.04 -4.98 -20.78
CA GLU A 151 -18.98 -4.52 -22.18
C GLU A 151 -18.92 -5.68 -23.17
N PHE A 152 -18.09 -6.69 -22.89
CA PHE A 152 -18.00 -7.90 -23.71
C PHE A 152 -19.35 -8.63 -23.78
N VAL A 153 -20.02 -8.81 -22.64
CA VAL A 153 -21.33 -9.46 -22.55
C VAL A 153 -22.36 -8.67 -23.36
N SER A 154 -22.44 -7.35 -23.18
CA SER A 154 -23.39 -6.49 -23.90
C SER A 154 -23.21 -6.60 -25.41
N ASN A 155 -21.97 -6.48 -25.90
CA ASN A 155 -21.67 -6.56 -27.33
C ASN A 155 -21.98 -7.94 -27.93
N THR A 156 -21.73 -9.01 -27.16
CA THR A 156 -21.98 -10.38 -27.59
C THR A 156 -23.47 -10.70 -27.63
N VAL A 157 -24.22 -10.27 -26.62
CA VAL A 157 -25.69 -10.39 -26.59
C VAL A 157 -26.32 -9.76 -27.83
N HIS A 158 -25.91 -8.53 -28.19
CA HIS A 158 -26.43 -7.85 -29.37
C HIS A 158 -26.24 -8.68 -30.66
N LYS A 159 -25.05 -9.27 -30.85
CA LYS A 159 -24.75 -10.11 -32.03
C LYS A 159 -25.53 -11.43 -32.06
N ILE A 160 -25.74 -12.07 -30.91
CA ILE A 160 -26.47 -13.35 -30.84
C ILE A 160 -27.95 -13.15 -31.14
N PHE A 161 -28.56 -12.03 -30.73
CA PHE A 161 -29.95 -11.76 -31.13
C PHE A 161 -30.12 -11.51 -32.63
N ASP A 162 -29.03 -11.22 -33.34
CA ASP A 162 -29.00 -11.11 -34.81
C ASP A 162 -28.80 -12.48 -35.51
N GLU A 163 -28.38 -13.55 -34.80
CA GLU A 163 -28.05 -14.88 -35.37
C GLU A 163 -28.79 -16.04 -34.66
N SER A 164 -29.42 -16.95 -35.42
CA SER A 164 -30.38 -17.97 -34.93
C SER A 164 -29.81 -19.10 -34.01
N GLU A 165 -28.53 -19.09 -33.62
CA GLU A 165 -27.90 -20.14 -32.79
C GLU A 165 -27.61 -19.66 -31.36
N ALA A 166 -28.66 -19.40 -30.58
CA ALA A 166 -28.56 -18.64 -29.32
C ALA A 166 -28.28 -19.44 -28.03
N VAL A 167 -28.50 -20.76 -28.00
CA VAL A 167 -28.65 -21.49 -26.72
C VAL A 167 -27.33 -21.72 -25.98
N SER A 168 -26.24 -22.06 -26.68
CA SER A 168 -24.92 -22.30 -26.05
C SER A 168 -24.28 -20.99 -25.58
N ALA A 169 -24.47 -19.91 -26.31
CA ALA A 169 -23.90 -18.61 -25.99
C ALA A 169 -24.55 -17.95 -24.75
N LEU A 170 -25.85 -18.18 -24.52
CA LEU A 170 -26.56 -17.70 -23.32
C LEU A 170 -25.97 -18.26 -22.01
N ALA A 171 -25.52 -19.52 -22.01
CA ALA A 171 -24.89 -20.14 -20.83
C ALA A 171 -23.56 -19.46 -20.47
N TYR A 172 -22.72 -19.14 -21.46
CA TYR A 172 -21.46 -18.42 -21.25
C TYR A 172 -21.69 -16.98 -20.77
N LEU A 173 -22.70 -16.28 -21.30
CA LEU A 173 -23.06 -14.93 -20.88
C LEU A 173 -23.58 -14.89 -19.43
N SER A 174 -24.37 -15.90 -19.04
CA SER A 174 -24.80 -16.05 -17.64
C SER A 174 -23.62 -16.25 -16.69
N LEU A 175 -22.61 -17.02 -17.09
CA LEU A 175 -21.39 -17.22 -16.31
C LEU A 175 -20.58 -15.93 -16.19
N ALA A 176 -20.44 -15.17 -17.29
CA ALA A 176 -19.77 -13.89 -17.30
C ALA A 176 -20.46 -12.86 -16.38
N ASN A 177 -21.79 -12.79 -16.39
CA ASN A 177 -22.55 -11.95 -15.46
C ASN A 177 -22.36 -12.36 -13.99
N SER A 178 -22.27 -13.67 -13.70
CA SER A 178 -21.94 -14.16 -12.37
C SER A 178 -20.52 -13.73 -11.94
N HIS A 179 -19.56 -13.72 -12.87
CA HIS A 179 -18.20 -13.30 -12.59
C HIS A 179 -18.10 -11.78 -12.31
N VAL A 180 -18.82 -10.95 -13.07
CA VAL A 180 -18.96 -9.51 -12.81
C VAL A 180 -19.45 -9.27 -11.38
N LYS A 181 -20.52 -9.98 -10.98
CA LYS A 181 -21.08 -9.87 -9.63
C LYS A 181 -20.04 -10.21 -8.55
N GLN A 182 -19.27 -11.28 -8.73
CA GLN A 182 -18.20 -11.65 -7.81
C GLN A 182 -17.10 -10.58 -7.71
N LEU A 183 -16.70 -9.97 -8.84
CA LEU A 183 -15.70 -8.91 -8.85
C LEU A 183 -16.18 -7.66 -8.09
N ARG A 184 -17.45 -7.29 -8.23
CA ARG A 184 -18.06 -6.15 -7.52
C ARG A 184 -18.23 -6.44 -6.02
N GLU A 185 -18.81 -7.60 -5.67
CA GLU A 185 -19.05 -7.98 -4.27
C GLU A 185 -17.77 -8.29 -3.49
N GLY A 186 -16.70 -8.71 -4.17
CA GLY A 186 -15.38 -8.88 -3.58
C GLY A 186 -14.65 -7.56 -3.32
N ALA A 187 -14.96 -6.51 -4.10
CA ALA A 187 -14.42 -5.17 -3.92
C ALA A 187 -15.01 -4.45 -2.69
N ASP A 188 -16.27 -4.73 -2.34
CA ASP A 188 -16.98 -4.11 -1.21
C ASP A 188 -16.67 -4.74 0.17
N LYS A 189 -15.89 -5.83 0.22
CA LYS A 189 -15.56 -6.59 1.45
C LYS A 189 -14.15 -6.33 2.00
N CYS A 190 -13.39 -5.44 1.37
CA CYS A 190 -12.03 -5.07 1.76
C CYS A 190 -12.00 -3.74 2.52
#